data_AF-A0A1F3DK85-F1
#
_entry.id   AF-A0A1F3DK85-F1
#
_cell.length_a   1.000
_cell.length_b   1.000
_cell.length_c   1.000
_cell.angle_alpha   90.00
_cell.angle_beta   90.00
_cell.angle_gamma   90.00
#
_symmetry.space_group_name_H-M   'P 1'
#
loop_
_entity.id
_entity.type
_entity.pdbx_description
1 polymer ?
#
loop_
_entity_poly.entity_id
_entity_poly.type
_entity_poly.pdbx_seq_one_letter_code
_entity_poly.pdbx_strand_id
1 'polypeptide(L)'
;MADRRKTWNGIVKGMTMFLKLLPMLMLMLALVSIVLFLIPNETLVNYMGKGSGVKGWFTAAALGSIALIPGFIAYPLCGILIKSGVAYSIIVVFITTLMMTGFLTLPVEAKFFGWKVSLIRNLISLAAALFIGFIMGFFL
;
A
#
# COMPACT_ATOMS: atom_id res chain seq x y z
N MET A 1 9.45 -36.53 16.95
CA MET A 1 8.86 -37.11 15.74
C MET A 1 7.72 -36.23 15.27
N ALA A 2 7.62 -35.95 13.96
CA ALA A 2 6.58 -35.09 13.40
C ALA A 2 5.18 -35.73 13.61
N ASP A 3 4.28 -35.00 14.26
CA ASP A 3 2.94 -35.46 14.59
C ASP A 3 1.96 -35.17 13.42
N ARG A 4 1.60 -36.21 12.66
CA ARG A 4 0.69 -36.12 11.50
C ARG A 4 -0.65 -35.47 11.85
N ARG A 5 -1.18 -35.68 13.07
CA ARG A 5 -2.45 -35.08 13.50
C ARG A 5 -2.32 -33.57 13.70
N LYS A 6 -1.20 -33.11 14.27
CA LYS A 6 -0.91 -31.68 14.39
C LYS A 6 -0.71 -31.03 13.02
N THR A 7 -0.06 -31.71 12.07
CA THR A 7 0.09 -31.21 10.70
C THR A 7 -1.27 -31.02 10.02
N TRP A 8 -2.15 -32.03 10.10
CA TRP A 8 -3.49 -31.94 9.50
C TRP A 8 -4.33 -30.83 10.13
N ASN A 9 -4.35 -30.74 11.47
CA ASN A 9 -5.06 -29.68 12.17
C ASN A 9 -4.51 -28.29 11.83
N GLY A 10 -3.19 -28.15 11.61
CA GLY A 10 -2.57 -26.92 11.13
C GLY A 10 -3.07 -26.51 9.76
N ILE A 11 -3.13 -27.45 8.81
CA ILE A 11 -3.63 -27.20 7.44
C ILE A 11 -5.09 -26.78 7.48
N VAL A 12 -5.95 -27.51 8.20
CA VAL A 12 -7.38 -27.19 8.31
C VAL A 12 -7.58 -25.81 8.94
N LYS A 13 -6.80 -25.47 9.98
CA LYS A 13 -6.89 -24.16 10.64
C LYS A 13 -6.43 -23.03 9.72
N GLY A 14 -5.33 -23.23 9.00
CA GLY A 14 -4.83 -22.28 7.99
C GLY A 14 -5.85 -22.06 6.87
N MET A 15 -6.41 -23.15 6.33
CA MET A 15 -7.46 -23.08 5.29
C MET A 15 -8.69 -22.32 5.78
N THR A 16 -9.11 -22.58 7.02
CA THR A 16 -10.25 -21.89 7.64
C THR A 16 -9.98 -20.38 7.80
N MET A 17 -8.78 -20.00 8.23
CA MET A 17 -8.38 -18.59 8.34
C MET A 17 -8.36 -17.91 6.98
N PHE A 18 -7.81 -18.58 5.96
CA PHE A 18 -7.78 -18.08 4.59
C PHE A 18 -9.18 -17.86 4.01
N LEU A 19 -10.08 -18.85 4.14
CA LEU A 19 -11.46 -18.75 3.70
C LEU A 19 -12.25 -17.65 4.42
N LYS A 20 -11.89 -17.30 5.66
CA LYS A 20 -12.49 -16.16 6.37
C LYS A 20 -11.96 -14.80 5.90
N LEU A 21 -10.72 -14.74 5.41
CA LEU A 21 -10.11 -13.51 4.88
C LEU A 21 -10.56 -13.21 3.44
N LEU A 22 -10.83 -14.26 2.64
CA LEU A 22 -11.22 -14.18 1.24
C LEU A 22 -12.40 -13.22 0.97
N PRO A 23 -13.54 -13.30 1.69
CA PRO A 23 -14.69 -12.42 1.46
C PRO A 23 -14.35 -10.94 1.68
N MET A 24 -13.60 -10.64 2.76
CA MET A 24 -13.16 -9.28 3.07
C MET A 24 -12.20 -8.76 2.00
N LEU A 25 -11.26 -9.60 1.54
CA LEU A 25 -10.33 -9.26 0.48
C LEU A 25 -11.06 -9.00 -0.85
N MET A 26 -12.03 -9.84 -1.22
CA MET A 26 -12.83 -9.66 -2.45
C MET A 26 -13.65 -8.37 -2.40
N LEU A 27 -14.31 -8.09 -1.27
CA LEU A 27 -15.09 -6.86 -1.11
C LEU A 27 -14.21 -5.61 -1.23
N MET A 28 -13.05 -5.61 -0.55
CA MET A 28 -12.10 -4.49 -0.60
C MET A 28 -11.53 -4.30 -2.02
N LEU A 29 -11.15 -5.38 -2.70
CA LEU A 29 -10.69 -5.32 -4.09
C LEU A 29 -11.78 -4.82 -5.04
N ALA A 30 -13.03 -5.26 -4.85
CA ALA A 30 -14.16 -4.81 -5.66
C ALA A 30 -14.42 -3.32 -5.46
N LEU A 31 -14.46 -2.83 -4.22
CA LEU A 31 -14.63 -1.41 -3.92
C LEU A 31 -13.54 -0.55 -4.54
N VAL A 32 -12.27 -0.96 -4.38
CA VAL A 32 -11.15 -0.25 -5.00
C VAL A 32 -11.26 -0.28 -6.52
N SER A 33 -11.57 -1.43 -7.11
CA SER A 33 -11.72 -1.56 -8.55
C SER A 33 -12.86 -0.69 -9.10
N ILE A 34 -13.95 -0.54 -8.35
CA ILE A 34 -15.05 0.37 -8.70
C ILE A 34 -14.57 1.82 -8.65
N VAL A 35 -13.84 2.22 -7.59
CA VAL A 35 -13.26 3.57 -7.49
C VAL A 35 -12.30 3.82 -8.67
N LEU A 36 -11.44 2.87 -9.00
CA LEU A 36 -10.54 2.96 -10.15
C LEU A 36 -11.27 2.97 -11.49
N PHE A 37 -12.38 2.25 -11.62
CA PHE A 37 -13.23 2.27 -12.82
C PHE A 37 -13.94 3.62 -12.99
N LEU A 38 -14.33 4.27 -11.88
CA LEU A 38 -14.89 5.61 -11.90
C LEU A 38 -13.85 6.69 -12.25
N ILE A 39 -12.56 6.43 -12.03
CA ILE A 39 -11.48 7.33 -12.40
C ILE A 39 -11.11 7.07 -13.87
N PRO A 40 -11.22 8.05 -14.78
CA PRO A 40 -10.82 7.86 -16.16
C PRO A 40 -9.36 7.39 -16.26
N ASN A 41 -9.08 6.38 -17.08
CA ASN A 41 -7.70 5.92 -17.33
C ASN A 41 -6.80 7.07 -17.79
N GLU A 42 -7.33 8.03 -18.55
CA GLU A 42 -6.62 9.24 -18.96
C GLU A 42 -6.14 10.07 -17.76
N THR A 43 -6.97 10.18 -16.72
CA THR A 43 -6.61 10.87 -15.47
C THR A 43 -5.52 10.10 -14.72
N LEU A 44 -5.62 8.77 -14.64
CA LEU A 44 -4.60 7.91 -14.02
C LEU A 44 -3.26 8.01 -14.75
N VAL A 45 -3.26 7.98 -16.08
CA VAL A 45 -2.03 8.08 -16.88
C VAL A 45 -1.44 9.49 -16.83
N ASN A 46 -2.28 10.54 -16.84
CA ASN A 46 -1.80 11.93 -16.75
C ASN A 46 -1.23 12.28 -15.36
N TYR A 47 -1.87 11.83 -14.27
CA TYR A 47 -1.46 12.17 -12.91
C TYR A 47 -0.52 11.15 -12.26
N MET A 48 -0.53 9.90 -12.72
CA MET A 48 0.21 8.79 -12.10
C MET A 48 0.93 7.89 -13.11
N GLY A 49 0.87 8.19 -14.41
CA GLY A 49 1.60 7.47 -15.45
C GLY A 49 3.04 7.94 -15.64
N LYS A 50 3.74 7.36 -16.62
CA LYS A 50 5.18 7.63 -16.90
C LYS A 50 5.50 9.11 -17.16
N GLY A 51 4.54 9.90 -17.63
CA GLY A 51 4.70 11.34 -17.89
C GLY A 51 4.35 12.27 -16.71
N SER A 52 3.83 11.74 -15.60
CA SER A 52 3.37 12.57 -14.47
C SER A 52 4.49 13.25 -13.68
N GLY A 53 5.73 12.79 -13.85
CA GLY A 53 6.93 13.35 -13.21
C GLY A 53 6.79 13.42 -11.69
N VAL A 54 7.34 14.49 -11.11
CA VAL A 54 7.38 14.71 -9.66
C VAL A 54 5.98 14.86 -9.05
N LYS A 55 4.98 15.34 -9.81
CA LYS A 55 3.61 15.52 -9.32
C LYS A 55 2.97 14.18 -8.92
N GLY A 56 3.20 13.13 -9.70
CA GLY A 56 2.70 11.78 -9.40
C GLY A 56 3.27 11.18 -8.12
N TRP A 57 4.46 11.60 -7.72
CA TRP A 57 5.10 11.10 -6.50
C TRP A 57 4.48 11.72 -5.25
N PHE A 58 4.25 13.03 -5.28
CA PHE A 58 3.59 13.71 -4.17
C PHE A 58 2.15 13.25 -3.98
N THR A 59 1.40 13.01 -5.07
CA THR A 59 0.04 12.47 -4.99
C THR A 59 0.04 11.06 -4.42
N ALA A 60 0.93 10.17 -4.89
CA ALA A 60 1.08 8.83 -4.34
C ALA A 60 1.51 8.83 -2.86
N ALA A 61 2.45 9.69 -2.48
CA ALA A 61 2.91 9.81 -1.10
C ALA A 61 1.79 10.30 -0.18
N ALA A 62 1.01 11.29 -0.61
CA ALA A 62 -0.14 11.79 0.13
C ALA A 62 -1.23 10.72 0.28
N LEU A 63 -1.60 10.06 -0.83
CA LEU A 63 -2.60 8.99 -0.83
C LEU A 63 -2.16 7.82 0.06
N GLY A 64 -0.91 7.38 -0.04
CA GLY A 64 -0.37 6.31 0.80
C GLY A 64 -0.30 6.71 2.28
N SER A 65 0.06 7.96 2.59
CA SER A 65 0.12 8.43 3.98
C SER A 65 -1.25 8.48 4.67
N ILE A 66 -2.32 8.76 3.91
CA ILE A 66 -3.70 8.86 4.41
C ILE A 66 -4.39 7.49 4.40
N ALA A 67 -4.08 6.64 3.42
CA ALA A 67 -4.70 5.34 3.31
C ALA A 67 -4.24 4.40 4.44
N LEU A 68 -5.19 3.70 5.07
CA LEU A 68 -4.90 2.64 6.05
C LEU A 68 -5.39 1.31 5.49
N ILE A 69 -4.69 0.80 4.48
CA ILE A 69 -5.05 -0.45 3.80
C ILE A 69 -4.18 -1.58 4.34
N PRO A 70 -4.77 -2.71 4.76
CA PRO A 70 -3.99 -3.88 5.17
C PRO A 70 -3.05 -4.35 4.05
N GLY A 71 -1.83 -4.74 4.42
CA GLY A 71 -0.80 -5.02 3.41
C GLY A 71 -1.15 -6.13 2.42
N PHE A 72 -1.88 -7.15 2.87
CA PHE A 72 -2.33 -8.25 1.99
C PHE A 72 -3.34 -7.81 0.91
N ILE A 73 -3.99 -6.64 1.05
CA ILE A 73 -4.86 -6.02 0.04
C ILE A 73 -4.07 -5.06 -0.85
N ALA A 74 -3.07 -4.37 -0.27
CA ALA A 74 -2.26 -3.37 -0.96
C ALA A 74 -1.51 -3.97 -2.18
N TYR A 75 -0.97 -5.19 -2.06
CA TYR A 75 -0.22 -5.81 -3.16
C TYR A 75 -1.08 -6.11 -4.41
N PRO A 76 -2.23 -6.80 -4.32
CA PRO A 76 -3.13 -6.97 -5.46
C PRO A 76 -3.56 -5.63 -6.09
N LEU A 77 -3.87 -4.64 -5.25
CA LEU A 77 -4.26 -3.29 -5.68
C LEU A 77 -3.16 -2.64 -6.52
N CYS A 78 -1.91 -2.68 -6.06
CA CYS A 78 -0.77 -2.16 -6.81
C CYS A 78 -0.63 -2.86 -8.17
N GLY A 79 -0.85 -4.18 -8.22
CA GLY A 79 -0.86 -4.94 -9.49
C GLY A 79 -1.92 -4.46 -10.48
N ILE A 80 -3.10 -4.08 -10.00
CA ILE A 80 -4.16 -3.51 -10.85
C ILE A 80 -3.74 -2.13 -11.37
N LEU A 81 -3.22 -1.23 -10.52
CA LEU A 81 -2.78 0.10 -10.95
C LEU A 81 -1.65 0.03 -11.99
N ILE A 82 -0.71 -0.91 -11.83
CA ILE A 82 0.35 -1.15 -12.83
C ILE A 82 -0.27 -1.52 -14.18
N LYS A 83 -1.26 -2.42 -14.19
CA LYS A 83 -1.98 -2.81 -15.42
C LYS A 83 -2.76 -1.65 -16.03
N SER A 84 -3.22 -0.70 -15.21
CA SER A 84 -3.88 0.54 -15.65
C SER A 84 -2.91 1.63 -16.15
N GLY A 85 -1.59 1.37 -16.18
CA GLY A 85 -0.61 2.29 -16.75
C GLY A 85 0.08 3.23 -15.76
N VAL A 86 -0.09 3.02 -14.46
CA VAL A 86 0.62 3.76 -13.41
C VAL A 86 2.10 3.38 -13.42
N ALA A 87 2.99 4.38 -13.27
CA ALA A 87 4.44 4.14 -13.27
C ALA A 87 4.90 3.34 -12.04
N TYR A 88 5.86 2.43 -12.24
CA TYR A 88 6.40 1.60 -11.15
C TYR A 88 7.00 2.44 -10.00
N SER A 89 7.71 3.53 -10.32
CA SER A 89 8.24 4.46 -9.31
C SER A 89 7.14 5.05 -8.41
N ILE A 90 5.99 5.36 -8.99
CA ILE A 90 4.82 5.92 -8.28
C ILE A 90 4.17 4.86 -7.38
N ILE A 91 4.05 3.63 -7.87
CA ILE A 91 3.56 2.50 -7.09
C ILE A 91 4.47 2.22 -5.89
N VAL A 92 5.78 2.31 -6.08
CA VAL A 92 6.76 2.12 -5.00
C VAL A 92 6.62 3.21 -3.94
N VAL A 93 6.48 4.48 -4.34
CA VAL A 93 6.20 5.56 -3.38
C VAL A 93 4.89 5.32 -2.65
N PHE A 94 3.83 4.93 -3.37
CA PHE A 94 2.51 4.65 -2.78
C PHE A 94 2.58 3.53 -1.74
N ILE A 95 3.13 2.36 -2.09
CA ILE A 95 3.15 1.22 -1.17
C ILE A 95 4.09 1.45 0.02
N THR A 96 5.19 2.18 -0.20
CA THR A 96 6.15 2.48 0.87
C THR A 96 5.55 3.47 1.85
N THR A 97 4.90 4.53 1.38
CA THR A 97 4.19 5.47 2.26
C THR A 97 3.01 4.78 2.96
N LEU A 98 2.22 3.98 2.26
CA LEU A 98 1.14 3.19 2.86
C LEU A 98 1.57 2.33 4.05
N MET A 99 2.79 1.78 4.02
CA MET A 99 3.30 0.92 5.09
C MET A 99 4.10 1.67 6.16
N MET A 100 4.87 2.68 5.77
CA MET A 100 5.82 3.33 6.67
C MET A 100 5.25 4.59 7.31
N THR A 101 4.46 5.38 6.57
CA THR A 101 3.86 6.61 7.09
C THR A 101 2.49 6.32 7.67
N GLY A 102 2.22 6.93 8.82
CA GLY A 102 1.04 6.69 9.61
C GLY A 102 0.36 8.01 9.94
N PHE A 103 -0.14 8.74 8.94
CA PHE A 103 -0.76 10.04 9.21
C PHE A 103 -2.02 9.89 10.07
N LEU A 104 -2.83 8.87 9.78
CA LEU A 104 -3.99 8.51 10.62
C LEU A 104 -3.59 7.89 11.96
N THR A 105 -2.43 7.23 12.04
CA THR A 105 -1.93 6.60 13.28
C THR A 105 -1.06 7.54 14.13
N LEU A 106 -0.74 8.74 13.64
CA LEU A 106 0.03 9.76 14.36
C LEU A 106 -0.49 10.04 15.78
N PRO A 107 -1.81 10.21 16.04
CA PRO A 107 -2.31 10.45 17.39
C PRO A 107 -2.05 9.27 18.33
N VAL A 108 -2.11 8.04 17.80
CA VAL A 108 -1.83 6.82 18.55
C VAL A 108 -0.33 6.74 18.83
N GLU A 109 0.50 6.92 17.81
CA GLU A 109 1.96 6.93 17.95
C GLU A 109 2.44 8.00 18.93
N ALA A 110 1.84 9.20 18.90
CA ALA A 110 2.21 10.30 19.79
C ALA A 110 1.90 9.97 21.26
N LYS A 111 0.88 9.15 21.54
CA LYS A 111 0.59 8.65 22.89
C LYS A 111 1.62 7.63 23.38
N PHE A 112 2.16 6.80 22.49
CA PHE A 112 3.13 5.76 22.85
C PHE A 112 4.58 6.26 22.87
N PHE A 113 4.99 7.09 21.90
CA PHE A 113 6.37 7.51 21.69
C PHE A 113 6.63 9.00 21.98
N GLY A 114 5.57 9.80 22.12
CA GLY A 114 5.66 11.26 22.24
C GLY A 114 5.71 11.97 20.88
N TRP A 115 5.12 13.17 20.84
CA TRP A 115 4.90 13.94 19.61
C TRP A 115 6.17 14.18 18.76
N LYS A 116 7.30 14.46 19.42
CA LYS A 116 8.58 14.72 18.72
C LYS A 116 9.05 13.49 17.94
N VAL A 117 9.01 12.31 18.57
CA VAL A 117 9.51 11.06 17.97
C VAL A 117 8.59 10.61 16.84
N SER A 118 7.27 10.68 17.03
CA SER A 118 6.29 10.27 16.01
C SER A 118 6.34 11.14 14.75
N LEU A 119 6.58 12.45 14.91
CA LEU A 119 6.80 13.35 13.78
C LEU A 119 8.07 13.03 13.01
N ILE A 120 9.20 12.92 13.72
CA ILE A 120 10.50 12.62 13.10
C ILE A 120 10.43 11.30 12.35
N ARG A 121 9.81 10.27 12.95
CA ARG A 121 9.59 8.97 12.30
C ARG A 121 8.84 9.13 10.98
N ASN A 122 7.70 9.81 10.99
CA ASN A 122 6.89 10.00 9.79
C ASN A 122 7.60 10.81 8.71
N LEU A 123 8.29 11.89 9.08
CA LEU A 123 9.08 12.71 8.16
C LEU A 123 10.20 11.90 7.49
N ILE A 124 10.95 11.12 8.28
CA ILE A 124 12.01 10.24 7.75
C ILE A 124 11.42 9.16 6.85
N SER A 125 10.31 8.54 7.25
CA SER A 125 9.62 7.53 6.43
C SER A 125 9.13 8.10 5.10
N LEU A 126 8.59 9.31 5.09
CA LEU A 126 8.12 9.98 3.87
C LEU A 126 9.31 10.34 2.95
N ALA A 127 10.39 10.87 3.52
CA ALA A 127 11.63 11.15 2.78
C ALA A 127 12.23 9.86 2.19
N ALA A 128 12.28 8.77 2.96
CA ALA A 128 12.75 7.47 2.50
C ALA A 128 11.89 6.92 1.36
N ALA A 129 10.56 7.03 1.45
CA ALA A 129 9.67 6.58 0.38
C ALA A 129 9.90 7.32 -0.94
N LEU A 130 10.07 8.65 -0.89
CA LEU A 130 10.42 9.45 -2.07
C LEU A 130 11.80 9.09 -2.62
N PHE A 131 12.77 8.86 -1.74
CA PHE A 131 14.13 8.45 -2.15
C PHE A 131 14.14 7.09 -2.85
N ILE A 132 13.39 6.11 -2.33
CA ILE A 132 13.24 4.79 -2.96
C ILE A 132 12.52 4.91 -4.31
N GLY A 133 11.47 5.72 -4.38
CA GLY A 133 10.79 6.06 -5.63
C GLY A 133 11.73 6.68 -6.67
N PHE A 134 12.65 7.53 -6.23
CA PHE A 134 13.69 8.12 -7.07
C PHE A 134 14.67 7.10 -7.62
N ILE A 135 15.19 6.24 -6.76
CA ILE A 135 16.08 5.16 -7.21
C ILE A 135 15.35 4.27 -8.22
N MET A 136 14.13 3.84 -7.91
CA MET A 136 13.34 2.99 -8.81
C MET A 136 13.03 3.68 -10.14
N GLY A 137 12.70 4.97 -10.13
CA GLY A 137 12.48 5.74 -11.36
C GLY A 137 13.73 5.95 -12.21
N PHE A 138 14.92 5.83 -11.64
CA PHE A 138 16.18 5.86 -12.39
C PHE A 138 16.54 4.49 -12.98
N PHE A 139 16.20 3.40 -12.30
CA PHE A 139 16.54 2.03 -12.73
C PHE A 139 15.55 1.40 -13.73
N LEU A 140 14.31 1.90 -13.84
CA LEU A 140 13.21 1.38 -14.68
C LEU A 140 12.80 2.36 -15.78
#